data_AF-A0AA38CSL3-F1
#
_entry.id   AF-A0AA38CSL3-F1
#
_cell.length_a   1.000
_cell.length_b   1.000
_cell.length_c   1.000
_cell.angle_alpha   90.00
_cell.angle_beta   90.00
_cell.angle_gamma   90.00
#
_symmetry.space_group_name_H-M   'P 1'
#
loop_
_entity.id
_entity.type
_entity.pdbx_description
1 polymer ?
#
loop_
_entity_poly.entity_id
_entity_poly.type
_entity_poly.pdbx_seq_one_letter_code
_entity_poly.pdbx_strand_id
1 'polypeptide(L)'
;MSREYGHTLLAEKAYTVAMTELPPSSLIWRTRDSLQDWEIWTAEAVIDAVDQPDGLDLLAHYDHTWKPEGWLADPEERAAWIERFGDDKFFWPKTGHLFKSRSSAVRLARLLESYGAVAEVLTTEVVWETDETRRERRDKAKRDARAAKLRDELAALEAEK
;
A
#
# COMPACT_ATOMS: atom_id res chain seq x y z
N MET A 1 -32.32 25.05 4.36
CA MET A 1 -31.23 25.34 3.41
C MET A 1 -30.56 24.02 3.02
N SER A 2 -31.13 23.31 2.04
CA SER A 2 -30.51 22.12 1.47
C SER A 2 -29.36 22.57 0.57
N ARG A 3 -28.13 22.16 0.88
CA ARG A 3 -27.01 22.30 -0.04
C ARG A 3 -27.24 21.31 -1.17
N GLU A 4 -27.56 21.81 -2.36
CA GLU A 4 -27.43 21.06 -3.60
C GLU A 4 -25.96 20.69 -3.76
N TYR A 5 -25.62 19.42 -3.50
CA TYR A 5 -24.32 18.87 -3.85
C TYR A 5 -24.37 18.54 -5.33
N GLY A 6 -23.89 19.47 -6.17
CA GLY A 6 -23.67 19.23 -7.58
C GLY A 6 -22.79 18.00 -7.78
N HIS A 7 -23.33 17.01 -8.49
CA HIS A 7 -22.74 15.71 -8.79
C HIS A 7 -21.59 15.84 -9.79
N THR A 8 -20.51 16.49 -9.39
CA THR A 8 -19.27 16.52 -10.16
C THR A 8 -18.33 15.53 -9.50
N LEU A 9 -17.82 14.57 -10.27
CA LEU A 9 -16.66 13.77 -9.88
C LEU A 9 -15.49 14.75 -9.69
N LEU A 10 -15.36 15.29 -8.48
CA LEU A 10 -14.23 16.14 -8.15
C LEU A 10 -13.02 15.21 -8.06
N ALA A 11 -12.18 15.26 -9.09
CA ALA A 11 -10.84 14.70 -9.00
C ALA A 11 -10.15 15.40 -7.83
N GLU A 12 -9.97 14.69 -6.73
CA GLU A 12 -9.26 15.18 -5.57
C GLU A 12 -7.81 14.75 -5.68
N LYS A 13 -6.87 15.66 -5.39
CA LYS A 13 -5.48 15.28 -5.23
C LYS A 13 -5.34 14.42 -3.98
N ALA A 14 -4.88 13.20 -4.15
CA ALA A 14 -4.39 12.36 -3.08
C ALA A 14 -2.87 12.31 -3.10
N TYR A 15 -2.31 12.04 -1.94
CA TYR A 15 -0.87 11.96 -1.74
C TYR A 15 -0.55 10.58 -1.18
N THR A 16 0.56 9.99 -1.57
CA THR A 16 1.09 8.79 -0.91
C THR A 16 2.57 8.98 -0.62
N VAL A 17 3.10 8.11 0.22
CA VAL A 17 4.53 8.11 0.54
C VAL A 17 5.08 6.78 0.07
N ALA A 18 6.06 6.86 -0.83
CA ALA A 18 6.87 5.74 -1.24
C ALA A 18 8.19 5.81 -0.48
N MET A 19 8.61 4.69 0.10
CA MET A 19 9.95 4.54 0.65
C MET A 19 10.81 4.03 -0.49
N THR A 20 11.74 4.86 -0.95
CA THR A 20 12.58 4.57 -2.12
C THR A 20 13.87 3.87 -1.73
N GLU A 21 14.40 4.17 -0.54
CA GLU A 21 15.61 3.52 -0.02
C GLU A 21 15.46 3.25 1.48
N LEU A 22 16.02 2.12 1.90
CA LEU A 22 16.13 1.74 3.30
C LEU A 22 17.56 1.97 3.80
N PRO A 23 17.75 2.26 5.10
CA PRO A 23 19.09 2.31 5.65
C PRO A 23 19.72 0.92 5.50
N PRO A 24 20.92 0.78 4.90
CA PRO A 24 21.56 -0.51 4.68
C PRO A 24 21.74 -1.33 5.97
N SER A 25 21.87 -0.67 7.12
CA SER A 25 21.95 -1.32 8.43
C SER A 25 20.67 -2.07 8.84
N SER A 26 19.51 -1.71 8.25
CA SER A 26 18.23 -2.38 8.48
C SER A 26 18.03 -3.64 7.65
N LEU A 27 19.01 -3.96 6.79
CA LEU A 27 18.96 -5.06 5.86
C LEU A 27 19.97 -6.14 6.22
N ILE A 28 19.55 -7.39 6.09
CA ILE A 28 20.41 -8.57 6.11
C ILE A 28 20.40 -9.22 4.73
N TRP A 29 21.57 -9.68 4.30
CA TRP A 29 21.72 -10.41 3.05
C TRP A 29 21.59 -11.91 3.31
N ARG A 30 20.66 -12.56 2.62
CA ARG A 30 20.44 -14.00 2.71
C ARG A 30 20.53 -14.62 1.32
N THR A 31 21.05 -15.84 1.23
CA THR A 31 21.06 -16.57 -0.04
C THR A 31 19.64 -17.00 -0.39
N ARG A 32 19.31 -17.02 -1.69
CA ARG A 32 18.02 -17.50 -2.19
C ARG A 32 17.64 -18.87 -1.63
N ASP A 33 18.59 -19.80 -1.59
CA ASP A 33 18.38 -21.17 -1.09
C ASP A 33 18.09 -21.25 0.42
N SER A 34 18.42 -20.19 1.18
CA SER A 34 18.15 -20.13 2.63
C SER A 34 16.75 -19.63 2.97
N LEU A 35 15.96 -19.27 1.95
CA LEU A 35 14.69 -18.58 2.08
C LEU A 35 13.54 -19.49 1.71
N GLN A 36 12.43 -19.35 2.44
CA GLN A 36 11.17 -19.96 2.04
C GLN A 36 10.54 -19.17 0.89
N ASP A 37 9.71 -19.81 0.07
CA ASP A 37 9.09 -19.18 -1.10
C ASP A 37 8.43 -17.83 -0.77
N TRP A 38 7.70 -17.74 0.35
CA TRP A 38 7.05 -16.49 0.76
C TRP A 38 8.03 -15.39 1.17
N GLU A 39 9.23 -15.74 1.68
CA GLU A 39 10.28 -14.77 1.99
C GLU A 39 10.88 -14.20 0.70
N ILE A 40 11.07 -15.04 -0.33
CA ILE A 40 11.59 -14.63 -1.65
C ILE A 40 10.69 -13.56 -2.27
N TRP A 41 9.37 -13.74 -2.24
CA TRP A 41 8.40 -12.75 -2.73
C TRP A 41 8.50 -11.40 -2.02
N THR A 42 8.87 -11.38 -0.73
CA THR A 42 9.04 -10.12 0.01
C THR A 42 10.41 -9.48 -0.19
N ALA A 43 11.42 -10.26 -0.54
CA ALA A 43 12.79 -9.81 -0.71
C ALA A 43 13.02 -9.06 -2.03
N GLU A 44 12.40 -9.54 -3.12
CA GLU A 44 12.50 -8.89 -4.43
C GLU A 44 12.04 -7.42 -4.37
N ALA A 45 11.02 -7.11 -3.58
CA ALA A 45 10.52 -5.75 -3.37
C ALA A 45 11.50 -4.83 -2.60
N VAL A 46 12.49 -5.39 -1.91
CA VAL A 46 13.50 -4.64 -1.13
C VAL A 46 14.74 -4.32 -2.00
N ILE A 47 15.00 -5.12 -3.03
CA ILE A 47 16.25 -5.09 -3.82
C ILE A 47 16.27 -3.99 -4.88
N ASP A 48 15.11 -3.57 -5.41
CA ASP A 48 15.03 -2.48 -6.40
C ASP A 48 15.65 -1.15 -5.89
N ALA A 49 15.96 -1.05 -4.60
CA ALA A 49 16.47 0.12 -3.91
C ALA A 49 17.95 0.05 -3.47
N VAL A 50 18.65 -1.10 -3.59
CA VAL A 50 19.96 -1.29 -2.91
C VAL A 50 20.98 -1.99 -3.80
N ASP A 51 22.17 -1.41 -3.91
CA ASP A 51 23.34 -2.01 -4.58
C ASP A 51 23.64 -3.41 -4.00
N GLN A 52 23.45 -4.45 -4.82
CA GLN A 52 23.80 -5.82 -4.45
C GLN A 52 25.32 -5.98 -4.30
N PRO A 53 25.80 -6.79 -3.36
CA PRO A 53 27.20 -7.22 -3.34
C PRO A 53 27.52 -8.02 -4.61
N ASP A 54 28.60 -7.66 -5.32
CA ASP A 54 28.96 -8.26 -6.60
C ASP A 54 28.99 -9.80 -6.60
N GLY A 55 28.20 -10.40 -7.49
CA GLY A 55 28.37 -11.79 -7.95
C GLY A 55 27.75 -12.90 -7.10
N LEU A 56 26.90 -12.57 -6.12
CA LEU A 56 26.21 -13.57 -5.29
C LEU A 56 24.68 -13.45 -5.44
N ASP A 57 23.96 -14.58 -5.50
CA ASP A 57 22.48 -14.65 -5.50
C ASP A 57 21.94 -14.36 -4.07
N LEU A 58 22.18 -13.13 -3.61
CA LEU A 58 21.79 -12.62 -2.32
C LEU A 58 20.54 -11.76 -2.46
N LEU A 59 19.59 -12.01 -1.56
CA LEU A 59 18.36 -11.24 -1.44
C LEU A 59 18.38 -10.44 -0.13
N ALA A 60 18.12 -9.14 -0.24
CA ALA A 60 18.01 -8.25 0.91
C ALA A 60 16.70 -8.53 1.68
N HIS A 61 16.80 -8.68 3.00
CA HIS A 61 15.67 -8.87 3.90
C HIS A 61 15.70 -7.85 5.02
N TYR A 62 14.53 -7.50 5.54
CA TYR A 62 14.45 -6.72 6.78
C TYR A 62 15.03 -7.49 7.94
N ASP A 63 15.94 -6.84 8.66
CA ASP A 63 16.37 -7.30 9.97
C ASP A 63 15.29 -6.97 11.01
N HIS A 64 14.55 -8.00 11.45
CA HIS A 64 13.52 -7.84 12.49
C HIS A 64 14.07 -7.48 13.88
N THR A 65 15.40 -7.51 14.05
CA THR A 65 16.07 -7.07 15.28
C THR A 65 16.61 -5.65 15.18
N TRP A 66 16.65 -5.10 13.96
CA TRP A 66 17.09 -3.73 13.72
C TRP A 66 16.08 -2.73 14.26
N LYS A 67 16.62 -1.61 14.74
CA LYS A 67 15.87 -0.45 15.20
C LYS A 67 16.65 0.82 14.89
N PRO A 68 15.96 1.94 14.62
CA PRO A 68 16.65 3.20 14.38
C PRO A 68 17.35 3.69 15.65
N GLU A 69 18.35 4.55 15.47
CA GLU A 69 19.05 5.17 16.60
C GLU A 69 18.06 5.95 17.47
N GLY A 70 18.15 5.79 18.79
CA GLY A 70 17.24 6.43 19.74
C GLY A 70 15.84 5.80 19.83
N TRP A 71 15.57 4.69 19.13
CA TRP A 71 14.28 3.99 19.19
C TRP A 71 13.86 3.65 20.63
N LEU A 72 12.74 4.23 21.06
CA LEU A 72 12.17 4.05 22.40
C LEU A 72 13.22 4.19 23.51
N ALA A 73 14.12 5.18 23.37
CA ALA A 73 15.14 5.46 24.36
C ALA A 73 14.54 6.00 25.67
N ASP A 74 13.43 6.73 25.57
CA ASP A 74 12.64 7.17 26.71
C ASP A 74 11.85 5.98 27.32
N PRO A 75 12.04 5.66 28.61
CA PRO A 75 11.27 4.62 29.29
C PRO A 75 9.75 4.82 29.24
N GLU A 76 9.25 6.06 29.28
CA GLU A 76 7.80 6.33 29.25
C GLU A 76 7.21 6.04 27.87
N GLU A 77 7.88 6.48 26.80
CA GLU A 77 7.49 6.16 25.42
C GLU A 77 7.55 4.65 25.16
N ARG A 78 8.59 3.98 25.69
CA ARG A 78 8.72 2.52 25.57
C ARG A 78 7.56 1.79 26.26
N ALA A 79 7.19 2.20 27.48
CA ALA A 79 6.08 1.60 28.20
C ALA A 79 4.76 1.78 27.46
N ALA A 80 4.48 2.99 26.96
CA ALA A 80 3.28 3.28 26.16
C ALA A 80 3.26 2.49 24.83
N TRP A 81 4.42 2.29 24.20
CA TRP A 81 4.55 1.48 23.00
C TRP A 81 4.24 0.01 23.27
N ILE A 82 4.87 -0.58 24.30
CA ILE A 82 4.64 -1.97 24.70
C ILE A 82 3.18 -2.18 25.11
N GLU A 83 2.56 -1.23 25.81
CA GLU A 83 1.12 -1.30 26.14
C GLU A 83 0.25 -1.37 24.88
N ARG A 84 0.61 -0.62 23.84
CA ARG A 84 -0.16 -0.52 22.60
C ARG A 84 0.06 -1.70 21.65
N PHE A 85 1.29 -2.22 21.57
CA PHE A 85 1.69 -3.18 20.54
C PHE A 85 2.12 -4.55 21.09
N GLY A 86 2.32 -4.68 22.40
CA GLY A 86 2.65 -5.94 23.07
C GLY A 86 4.14 -6.28 23.10
N ASP A 87 4.99 -5.56 22.37
CA ASP A 87 6.45 -5.69 22.39
C ASP A 87 7.15 -4.34 22.12
N ASP A 88 8.48 -4.32 22.19
CA ASP A 88 9.33 -3.15 21.90
C ASP A 88 9.96 -3.18 20.50
N LYS A 89 9.49 -4.10 19.64
CA LYS A 89 10.08 -4.29 18.32
C LYS A 89 9.75 -3.11 17.42
N PHE A 90 10.73 -2.73 16.63
CA PHE A 90 10.53 -1.75 15.58
C PHE A 90 9.82 -2.43 14.40
N PHE A 91 8.85 -1.73 13.85
CA PHE A 91 8.29 -2.04 12.53
C PHE A 91 8.19 -0.76 11.73
N TRP A 92 8.50 -0.85 10.45
CA TRP A 92 8.38 0.29 9.55
C TRP A 92 6.91 0.74 9.47
N PRO A 93 6.65 2.06 9.55
CA PRO A 93 5.33 2.60 9.27
C PRO A 93 4.85 2.16 7.88
N LYS A 94 3.58 1.77 7.79
CA LYS A 94 3.02 1.28 6.52
C LYS A 94 2.98 2.40 5.47
N THR A 95 3.65 2.16 4.35
CA THR A 95 3.67 3.02 3.16
C THR A 95 2.55 2.63 2.18
N GLY A 96 2.35 3.44 1.12
CA GLY A 96 1.33 3.16 0.09
C GLY A 96 -0.12 3.51 0.46
N HIS A 97 -0.36 4.08 1.64
CA HIS A 97 -1.67 4.64 1.99
C HIS A 97 -1.91 5.98 1.28
N LEU A 98 -3.17 6.23 0.90
CA LEU A 98 -3.60 7.50 0.32
C LEU A 98 -3.99 8.50 1.43
N PHE A 99 -3.32 9.64 1.42
CA PHE A 99 -3.60 10.79 2.26
C PHE A 99 -4.42 11.82 1.48
N LYS A 100 -5.46 12.36 2.13
CA LYS A 100 -6.24 13.49 1.61
C LYS A 100 -5.49 14.83 1.66
N SER A 101 -4.41 14.93 2.45
CA SER A 101 -3.65 16.16 2.63
C SER A 101 -2.15 15.93 2.46
N ARG A 102 -1.51 16.84 1.73
CA ARG A 102 -0.05 16.84 1.52
C ARG A 102 0.71 16.90 2.84
N SER A 103 0.27 17.71 3.79
CA SER A 103 0.93 17.86 5.10
C SER A 103 0.98 16.56 5.90
N SER A 104 -0.02 15.69 5.74
CA SER A 104 -0.01 14.37 6.40
C SER A 104 0.96 13.41 5.74
N ALA A 105 1.02 13.39 4.40
CA ALA A 105 2.02 12.62 3.68
C ALA A 105 3.45 13.10 4.01
N VAL A 106 3.68 14.43 4.06
CA VAL A 106 4.97 15.01 4.46
C VAL A 106 5.35 14.64 5.89
N ARG A 107 4.39 14.58 6.83
CA ARG A 107 4.68 14.13 8.20
C ARG A 107 5.14 12.68 8.23
N LEU A 108 4.52 11.81 7.45
CA LEU A 108 4.97 10.41 7.34
C LEU A 108 6.35 10.33 6.68
N ALA A 109 6.59 11.06 5.59
CA ALA A 109 7.89 11.09 4.93
C ALA A 109 9.01 11.51 5.90
N ARG A 110 8.80 12.60 6.65
CA ARG A 110 9.76 13.06 7.69
C ARG A 110 9.98 12.04 8.80
N LEU A 111 8.94 11.29 9.17
CA LEU A 111 9.07 10.22 10.16
C LEU A 111 9.96 9.09 9.62
N LEU A 112 9.74 8.65 8.38
CA LEU A 112 10.57 7.65 7.72
C LEU A 112 12.03 8.13 7.57
N GLU A 113 12.23 9.39 7.17
CA GLU A 113 13.54 10.03 7.09
C GLU A 113 14.23 10.07 8.45
N SER A 114 13.50 10.33 9.55
CA SER A 114 14.07 10.30 10.89
C SER A 114 14.55 8.90 11.33
N TYR A 115 14.05 7.84 10.70
CA TYR A 115 14.52 6.47 10.88
C TYR A 115 15.64 6.08 9.91
N GLY A 116 16.09 7.01 9.04
CA GLY A 116 17.19 6.79 8.09
C GLY A 116 16.77 6.23 6.74
N ALA A 117 15.47 6.19 6.42
CA ALA A 117 14.99 5.86 5.08
C ALA A 117 14.98 7.08 4.16
N VAL A 118 14.96 6.86 2.84
CA VAL A 118 14.63 7.90 1.85
C VAL A 118 13.17 7.74 1.48
N ALA A 119 12.40 8.83 1.58
CA ALA A 119 10.96 8.82 1.34
C ALA A 119 10.53 9.92 0.38
N GLU A 120 9.69 9.57 -0.58
CA GLU A 120 9.13 10.50 -1.56
C GLU A 120 7.63 10.65 -1.39
N VAL A 121 7.16 11.90 -1.44
CA VAL A 121 5.73 12.21 -1.45
C VAL A 121 5.24 12.24 -2.90
N LEU A 122 4.52 11.19 -3.28
CA LEU A 122 3.90 11.08 -4.59
C LEU A 122 2.51 11.72 -4.55
N THR A 123 2.10 12.28 -5.69
CA THR A 123 0.76 12.87 -5.85
C THR A 123 0.04 12.15 -6.98
N THR A 124 -1.23 11.85 -6.77
CA THR A 124 -2.11 11.29 -7.80
C THR A 124 -3.47 11.97 -7.75
N GLU A 125 -4.17 11.99 -8.86
CA GLU A 125 -5.58 12.36 -8.88
C GLU A 125 -6.41 11.11 -8.59
N VAL A 126 -7.38 11.26 -7.69
CA VAL A 126 -8.29 10.18 -7.32
C VAL A 126 -9.70 10.62 -7.63
N VAL A 127 -10.41 9.75 -8.31
CA VAL A 127 -11.84 9.90 -8.56
C VAL A 127 -12.57 9.03 -7.55
N TRP A 128 -13.28 9.68 -6.63
CA TRP A 128 -14.10 8.96 -5.66
C TRP A 128 -15.40 8.49 -6.31
N GLU A 129 -15.69 7.19 -6.23
CA GLU A 129 -17.00 6.65 -6.64
C GLU A 129 -18.07 7.20 -5.69
N THR A 130 -19.05 7.92 -6.24
CA THR A 130 -20.24 8.35 -5.48
C THR A 130 -21.22 7.20 -5.34
N ASP A 131 -22.10 7.26 -4.34
CA ASP A 131 -23.16 6.25 -4.18
C ASP A 131 -24.04 6.11 -5.42
N GLU A 132 -24.25 7.20 -6.15
CA GLU A 132 -25.00 7.21 -7.41
C GLU A 132 -24.25 6.48 -8.52
N THR A 133 -22.98 6.82 -8.78
CA THR A 133 -22.18 6.10 -9.79
C THR A 133 -22.05 4.61 -9.47
N ARG A 134 -21.97 4.26 -8.19
CA ARG A 134 -22.01 2.87 -7.73
C ARG A 134 -23.35 2.19 -8.01
N ARG A 135 -24.48 2.89 -7.80
CA ARG A 135 -25.83 2.38 -8.12
C ARG A 135 -26.00 2.21 -9.62
N GLU A 136 -25.62 3.20 -10.42
CA GLU A 136 -25.67 3.15 -11.88
C GLU A 136 -24.87 1.99 -12.45
N ARG A 137 -23.64 1.78 -11.97
CA ARG A 137 -22.81 0.64 -12.36
C ARG A 137 -23.48 -0.69 -12.04
N ARG A 138 -24.10 -0.81 -10.86
CA ARG A 138 -24.83 -2.01 -10.43
C ARG A 138 -26.07 -2.26 -11.28
N ASP A 139 -26.82 -1.22 -11.59
CA ASP A 139 -28.03 -1.32 -12.39
C ASP A 139 -27.71 -1.64 -13.85
N LYS A 140 -26.63 -1.05 -14.40
CA LYS A 140 -26.09 -1.42 -15.70
C LYS A 140 -25.70 -2.90 -15.74
N ALA A 141 -24.93 -3.37 -14.74
CA ALA A 141 -24.56 -4.79 -14.66
C ALA A 141 -25.77 -5.73 -14.60
N LYS A 142 -26.84 -5.36 -13.87
CA LYS A 142 -28.10 -6.13 -13.85
C LYS A 142 -28.79 -6.16 -15.21
N ARG A 143 -28.84 -5.02 -15.91
CA ARG A 143 -29.43 -4.94 -17.27
C ARG A 143 -28.64 -5.77 -18.26
N ASP A 144 -27.31 -5.69 -18.21
CA ASP A 144 -26.42 -6.45 -19.11
C ASP A 144 -26.56 -7.96 -18.86
N ALA A 145 -26.62 -8.39 -17.59
CA ALA A 145 -26.87 -9.80 -17.24
C ALA A 145 -28.24 -10.30 -17.72
N ARG A 146 -29.29 -9.47 -17.58
CA ARG A 146 -30.62 -9.80 -18.10
C ARG A 146 -30.64 -9.89 -19.62
N ALA A 147 -29.94 -8.98 -20.30
CA ALA A 147 -29.82 -9.00 -21.75
C ALA A 147 -29.04 -10.23 -22.25
N ALA A 148 -27.98 -10.63 -21.55
CA ALA A 148 -27.25 -11.87 -21.84
C ALA A 148 -28.18 -13.10 -21.73
N LYS A 149 -28.91 -13.22 -20.61
CA LYS A 149 -29.86 -14.33 -20.42
C LYS A 149 -30.92 -14.41 -21.53
N LEU A 150 -31.49 -13.27 -21.93
CA LEU A 150 -32.49 -13.23 -23.00
C LEU A 150 -31.90 -13.61 -24.37
N ARG A 151 -30.64 -13.25 -24.64
CA ARG A 151 -29.94 -13.68 -25.86
C ARG A 151 -29.73 -15.20 -25.87
N ASP A 152 -29.34 -15.78 -24.73
CA ASP A 152 -29.15 -17.23 -24.61
C ASP A 152 -30.48 -17.98 -24.79
N GLU A 153 -31.58 -17.49 -24.19
CA GLU A 153 -32.92 -18.04 -24.37
C GLU A 153 -33.40 -17.93 -25.83
N LEU A 154 -33.14 -16.82 -26.52
CA LEU A 154 -33.44 -16.66 -27.94
C LEU A 154 -32.65 -17.63 -28.82
N ALA A 155 -31.34 -17.78 -28.57
CA ALA A 155 -30.49 -18.70 -29.32
C ALA A 155 -30.94 -20.16 -29.16
N ALA A 156 -31.40 -20.55 -27.96
CA ALA A 156 -31.95 -21.89 -27.72
C ALA A 156 -33.25 -22.12 -28.52
N LEU A 157 -34.16 -21.14 -28.54
CA LEU A 157 -35.41 -21.22 -29.30
C LEU A 157 -35.20 -21.24 -30.82
N GLU A 158 -34.15 -20.57 -31.31
CA GLU A 158 -33.76 -20.63 -32.73
C GLU A 158 -33.14 -21.98 -33.10
N ALA A 159 -32.40 -22.62 -32.19
CA ALA A 159 -31.83 -23.95 -32.42
C ALA A 159 -32.88 -25.08 -32.39
N GLU A 160 -34.02 -24.87 -31.74
CA GLU A 160 -35.14 -25.82 -31.71
C GLU A 160 -36.04 -25.76 -32.97
N LYS A 161 -35.89 -24.74 -33.83
CA LYS A 161 -36.65 -24.60 -35.08
C LYS A 161 -35.93 -25.20 -36.27
#